data_AF-A0AAE6F4D0-F1
#
_entry.id   AF-A0AAE6F4D0-F1
#
_cell.length_a   1.000
_cell.length_b   1.000
_cell.length_c   1.000
_cell.angle_alpha   90.00
_cell.angle_beta   90.00
_cell.angle_gamma   90.00
#
_symmetry.space_group_name_H-M   'P 1'
#
loop_
_entity.id
_entity.type
_entity.pdbx_description
1 polymer ?
#
loop_
_entity_poly.entity_id
_entity_poly.type
_entity_poly.pdbx_seq_one_letter_code
_entity_poly.pdbx_strand_id
1 'polypeptide(L)'
;MGKYFRSFEKLISAIVDIMLAILVVLVLVVMAEAIYKIITYVIPLTKVSDLSFLIEEIATLFILLEIILMLLRYVKEGHHIPVRYLILISITAILRELLLAQGKGLETLFLALAILVLIFVLQALEKLKSFHSSKDI
;
A
#
# COMPACT_ATOMS: atom_id res chain seq x y z
N MET A 1 11.06 -0.31 -38.42
CA MET A 1 9.97 -0.52 -37.43
C MET A 1 10.23 0.09 -36.04
N GLY A 2 11.45 0.12 -35.48
CA GLY A 2 11.67 0.44 -34.05
C GLY A 2 11.60 1.90 -33.57
N LYS A 3 11.36 2.90 -34.43
CA LYS A 3 11.25 4.31 -34.01
C LYS A 3 9.87 4.64 -33.41
N TYR A 4 8.79 4.08 -33.98
CA TYR A 4 7.42 4.31 -33.51
C TYR A 4 7.15 3.68 -32.14
N PHE A 5 7.67 2.48 -31.89
CA PHE A 5 7.48 1.77 -30.62
C PHE A 5 8.06 2.55 -29.42
N ARG A 6 9.27 3.11 -29.57
CA ARG A 6 9.90 3.93 -28.53
C ARG A 6 9.19 5.26 -28.28
N SER A 7 8.61 5.87 -29.30
CA SER A 7 7.77 7.07 -29.12
C SER A 7 6.46 6.75 -28.40
N PHE A 8 5.87 5.58 -28.67
CA PHE A 8 4.66 5.11 -28.00
C PHE A 8 4.91 4.78 -26.52
N GLU A 9 6.02 4.09 -26.21
CA GLU A 9 6.45 3.82 -24.83
C GLU A 9 6.69 5.12 -24.04
N LYS A 10 7.36 6.11 -24.64
CA LYS A 10 7.58 7.41 -24.00
C LYS A 10 6.29 8.18 -23.76
N LEU A 11 5.34 8.13 -24.68
CA LEU A 11 4.04 8.77 -24.53
C LEU A 11 3.25 8.13 -23.37
N ILE A 12 3.22 6.79 -23.30
CA ILE A 12 2.56 6.06 -22.22
C ILE A 12 3.20 6.38 -20.87
N SER A 13 4.53 6.33 -20.77
CA SER A 13 5.24 6.65 -19.54
C SER A 13 4.92 8.07 -19.07
N ALA A 14 4.94 9.06 -19.97
CA ALA A 14 4.61 10.44 -19.61
C ALA A 14 3.16 10.60 -19.11
N ILE A 15 2.20 9.90 -19.72
CA ILE A 15 0.80 9.89 -19.28
C ILE A 15 0.68 9.27 -17.88
N VAL A 16 1.36 8.15 -17.64
CA VAL A 16 1.34 7.45 -16.35
C VAL A 16 1.98 8.31 -15.25
N ASP A 17 3.10 8.97 -15.54
CA ASP A 17 3.76 9.90 -14.61
C ASP A 17 2.84 11.07 -14.23
N ILE A 18 2.14 11.67 -15.20
CA ILE A 18 1.18 12.76 -14.94
C ILE A 18 0.01 12.25 -14.10
N MET A 19 -0.57 11.10 -14.46
CA MET A 19 -1.66 10.49 -13.69
C MET A 19 -1.24 10.20 -12.25
N LEU A 20 -0.03 9.69 -12.07
CA LEU A 20 0.51 9.38 -10.76
C LEU A 20 0.81 10.63 -9.93
N ALA A 21 1.36 11.68 -10.55
CA ALA A 21 1.55 12.97 -9.88
C ALA A 21 0.22 13.55 -9.38
N ILE A 22 -0.82 13.51 -10.21
CA ILE A 22 -2.18 13.94 -9.82
C ILE A 22 -2.70 13.09 -8.67
N LEU A 23 -2.52 11.77 -8.74
CA LEU A 23 -2.97 10.85 -7.69
C LEU A 23 -2.25 11.09 -6.36
N VAL A 24 -0.93 11.29 -6.37
CA VAL A 24 -0.17 11.62 -5.15
C VAL A 24 -0.67 12.92 -4.52
N VAL A 25 -0.88 13.96 -5.32
CA VAL A 25 -1.42 15.24 -4.83
C VAL A 25 -2.82 15.05 -4.23
N LEU A 26 -3.70 14.31 -4.91
CA LEU A 26 -5.04 14.01 -4.40
C LEU A 26 -4.98 13.31 -3.04
N VAL A 27 -4.16 12.27 -2.92
CA VAL A 27 -4.04 11.51 -1.66
C VAL A 27 -3.47 12.38 -0.54
N LEU A 28 -2.51 13.27 -0.83
CA LEU A 28 -1.98 14.21 0.16
C LEU A 28 -3.04 15.20 0.66
N VAL A 29 -3.91 15.69 -0.23
CA VAL A 29 -5.02 16.59 0.14
C VAL A 29 -6.01 15.86 1.06
N VAL A 30 -6.44 14.65 0.68
CA VAL A 30 -7.36 13.84 1.50
C VAL A 30 -6.74 13.49 2.85
N MET A 31 -5.44 13.19 2.88
CA MET A 31 -4.72 12.90 4.12
C MET A 31 -4.66 14.13 5.04
N ALA A 32 -4.45 15.32 4.49
CA ALA A 32 -4.50 16.56 5.26
C ALA A 32 -5.90 16.84 5.84
N GLU A 33 -6.96 16.58 5.06
CA GLU A 33 -8.34 16.70 5.52
C GLU A 33 -8.63 15.73 6.69
N ALA A 34 -8.18 14.49 6.58
CA ALA A 34 -8.37 13.48 7.63
C ALA A 34 -7.63 13.86 8.93
N ILE A 35 -6.41 14.38 8.82
CA ILE A 35 -5.68 14.92 9.99
C ILE A 35 -6.45 16.09 10.61
N TYR A 36 -6.98 17.01 9.78
CA TYR A 36 -7.75 18.16 10.27
C TYR A 36 -9.02 17.74 11.02
N LYS A 37 -9.74 16.74 10.52
CA LYS A 37 -10.90 16.15 11.21
C LYS A 37 -10.48 15.57 12.56
N ILE A 38 -9.43 14.75 12.62
CA ILE A 38 -8.94 14.19 13.89
C ILE A 38 -8.63 15.31 14.89
N ILE A 39 -7.87 16.34 14.50
CA ILE A 39 -7.51 17.44 15.39
C ILE A 39 -8.77 18.17 15.90
N THR A 40 -9.69 18.51 15.01
CA THR A 40 -10.88 19.31 15.35
C THR A 40 -11.86 18.54 16.23
N TYR A 41 -12.00 17.22 16.03
CA TYR A 41 -12.92 16.37 16.77
C TYR A 41 -12.32 15.79 18.07
N VAL A 42 -11.00 15.67 18.20
CA VAL A 42 -10.34 15.15 19.41
C VAL A 42 -10.24 16.20 20.51
N ILE A 43 -10.09 17.48 20.17
CA ILE A 43 -9.94 18.56 21.17
C ILE A 43 -11.16 18.73 22.09
N PRO A 44 -12.43 18.58 21.65
CA PRO A 44 -13.60 18.83 22.51
C PRO A 44 -14.04 17.71 23.48
N LEU A 45 -13.32 16.57 23.58
CA LEU A 45 -13.50 15.43 24.51
C LEU A 45 -14.80 15.40 25.34
N THR A 46 -15.98 15.19 24.74
CA THR A 46 -17.23 15.18 25.53
C THR A 46 -18.18 14.01 25.32
N LYS A 47 -18.08 13.15 24.28
CA LYS A 47 -18.99 12.00 24.16
C LYS A 47 -18.35 10.72 23.62
N VAL A 48 -18.84 9.58 24.12
CA VAL A 48 -18.39 8.21 23.77
C VAL A 48 -18.59 7.88 22.27
N SER A 49 -19.47 8.62 21.57
CA SER A 49 -19.63 8.58 20.11
C SER A 49 -18.35 8.97 19.35
N ASP A 50 -17.49 9.77 19.97
CA ASP A 50 -16.31 10.35 19.32
C ASP A 50 -15.20 9.31 19.16
N LEU A 51 -15.17 8.26 19.98
CA LEU A 51 -14.13 7.23 19.92
C LEU A 51 -14.26 6.35 18.66
N SER A 52 -15.47 5.95 18.29
CA SER A 52 -15.70 5.16 17.06
C SER A 52 -15.35 5.97 15.81
N PHE A 53 -15.72 7.25 15.78
CA PHE A 53 -15.38 8.17 14.70
C PHE A 53 -13.86 8.39 14.60
N LEU A 54 -13.18 8.51 15.73
CA LEU A 54 -11.73 8.64 15.81
C LEU A 54 -11.03 7.40 15.28
N ILE A 55 -11.48 6.19 15.65
CA ILE A 55 -10.93 4.93 15.15
C ILE A 55 -11.11 4.83 13.62
N GLU A 56 -12.26 5.26 13.10
CA GLU A 56 -12.54 5.29 11.66
C GLU A 56 -11.59 6.25 10.91
N GLU A 57 -11.40 7.46 11.43
CA GLU A 57 -10.53 8.46 10.79
C GLU A 57 -9.05 8.05 10.87
N ILE A 58 -8.61 7.43 11.98
CA ILE A 58 -7.27 6.82 12.09
C ILE A 58 -7.12 5.66 11.10
N ALA A 59 -8.10 4.78 11.00
CA ALA A 59 -8.06 3.66 10.05
C ALA A 59 -7.96 4.17 8.60
N THR A 60 -8.64 5.27 8.29
CA THR A 60 -8.56 5.97 7.00
C THR A 60 -7.17 6.55 6.75
N LEU A 61 -6.56 7.22 7.73
CA LEU A 61 -5.17 7.68 7.62
C LEU A 61 -4.18 6.55 7.34
N PHE A 62 -4.33 5.40 7.98
CA PHE A 62 -3.48 4.24 7.73
C PHE A 62 -3.60 3.73 6.28
N ILE A 63 -4.81 3.70 5.72
CA ILE A 63 -5.04 3.35 4.31
C ILE A 63 -4.35 4.37 3.38
N LEU A 64 -4.51 5.66 3.66
CA LEU A 64 -3.91 6.73 2.83
C LEU A 64 -2.38 6.68 2.88
N LEU A 65 -1.80 6.40 4.05
CA LEU A 65 -0.36 6.20 4.21
C LEU A 65 0.14 5.00 3.39
N GLU A 66 -0.59 3.88 3.43
CA GLU A 66 -0.28 2.67 2.65
C GLU A 66 -0.30 2.96 1.14
N ILE A 67 -1.30 3.71 0.67
CA ILE A 67 -1.39 4.14 -0.74
C ILE A 67 -0.20 5.04 -1.11
N ILE A 68 0.17 6.01 -0.27
CA ILE A 68 1.34 6.87 -0.52
C ILE A 68 2.62 6.04 -0.60
N LEU A 69 2.82 5.10 0.33
CA LEU A 69 3.99 4.21 0.33
C LEU A 69 4.08 3.40 -0.97
N MET A 70 2.95 2.92 -1.48
CA MET A 70 2.87 2.22 -2.77
C MET A 70 3.23 3.14 -3.94
N LEU A 71 2.71 4.37 -3.97
CA LEU A 71 3.00 5.34 -5.04
C LEU A 71 4.47 5.79 -5.05
N LEU A 72 5.05 6.08 -3.88
CA LEU A 72 6.46 6.46 -3.77
C LEU A 72 7.40 5.35 -4.25
N ARG A 73 7.01 4.10 -4.02
CA ARG A 73 7.75 2.90 -4.39
C ARG A 73 7.65 2.63 -5.88
N TYR A 74 6.46 2.81 -6.46
CA TYR A 74 6.25 2.81 -7.91
C TYR A 74 7.18 3.79 -8.64
N VAL A 75 7.30 5.03 -8.13
CA VAL A 75 8.20 6.05 -8.73
C VAL A 75 9.67 5.65 -8.59
N LYS A 76 10.08 5.17 -7.41
CA LYS A 76 11.49 4.82 -7.13
C LYS A 76 12.00 3.65 -7.99
N GLU A 77 11.12 2.75 -8.39
CA GLU A 77 11.50 1.52 -9.11
C GLU A 77 11.30 1.62 -10.63
N GLY A 78 11.09 2.85 -11.14
CA GLY A 78 11.08 3.12 -12.58
C GLY A 78 9.91 2.49 -13.31
N HIS A 79 8.69 2.63 -12.76
CA HIS A 79 7.42 2.09 -13.29
C HIS A 79 7.22 0.58 -13.17
N HIS A 80 8.17 -0.15 -12.59
CA HIS A 80 8.00 -1.57 -12.27
C HIS A 80 7.89 -1.75 -10.76
N ILE A 81 6.74 -2.23 -10.28
CA ILE A 81 6.61 -2.68 -8.89
C ILE A 81 7.17 -4.10 -8.81
N PRO A 82 8.30 -4.35 -8.13
CA PRO A 82 8.81 -5.69 -7.95
C PRO A 82 7.87 -6.45 -7.02
N VAL A 83 7.66 -7.72 -7.33
CA VAL A 83 6.68 -8.57 -6.65
C VAL A 83 6.88 -8.62 -5.13
N ARG A 84 8.13 -8.54 -4.65
CA ARG A 84 8.47 -8.46 -3.21
C ARG A 84 7.75 -7.31 -2.50
N TYR A 85 7.65 -6.17 -3.17
CA TYR A 85 7.10 -4.95 -2.61
C TYR A 85 5.57 -5.03 -2.50
N LEU A 86 4.94 -5.65 -3.50
CA LEU A 86 3.52 -5.97 -3.47
C LEU A 86 3.18 -6.94 -2.33
N ILE A 87 3.98 -7.99 -2.15
CA ILE A 87 3.79 -8.96 -1.06
C ILE A 87 3.89 -8.27 0.32
N LEU A 88 4.88 -7.40 0.51
CA LEU A 88 5.03 -6.66 1.78
C LEU A 88 3.84 -5.75 2.07
N ILE A 89 3.30 -5.06 1.05
CA ILE A 89 2.10 -4.22 1.18
C ILE A 89 0.90 -5.11 1.57
N SER A 90 0.69 -6.23 0.87
CA SER A 90 -0.39 -7.16 1.23
C SER A 90 -0.28 -7.70 2.66
N ILE A 91 0.94 -7.98 3.14
CA ILE A 91 1.17 -8.39 4.53
C ILE A 91 0.76 -7.25 5.49
N THR A 92 1.15 -6.00 5.21
CA THR A 92 0.76 -4.84 6.02
C THR A 92 -0.75 -4.64 6.05
N ALA A 93 -1.45 -4.79 4.92
CA ALA A 93 -2.90 -4.70 4.85
C ALA A 93 -3.61 -5.75 5.72
N ILE A 94 -3.17 -7.01 5.63
CA ILE A 94 -3.75 -8.12 6.41
C ILE A 94 -3.45 -7.95 7.90
N LEU A 95 -2.23 -7.52 8.26
CA LEU A 95 -1.88 -7.20 9.65
C LEU A 95 -2.78 -6.09 10.23
N ARG A 96 -3.09 -5.06 9.43
CA ARG A 96 -4.02 -4.00 9.85
C ARG A 96 -5.42 -4.54 10.08
N GLU A 97 -5.94 -5.35 9.15
CA GLU A 97 -7.25 -5.99 9.32
C GLU A 97 -7.30 -6.88 10.56
N LEU A 98 -6.21 -7.61 10.84
CA LEU A 98 -6.07 -8.45 12.03
C LEU A 98 -6.15 -7.65 13.34
N LEU A 99 -5.57 -6.44 13.38
CA LEU A 99 -5.62 -5.55 14.55
C LEU A 99 -7.03 -4.97 14.79
N LEU A 100 -7.80 -4.75 13.71
CA LEU A 100 -9.16 -4.21 13.76
C LEU A 100 -10.21 -5.29 14.04
N ALA A 101 -9.97 -6.53 13.60
CA ALA A 101 -10.89 -7.67 13.76
C ALA A 101 -10.84 -8.28 15.18
N GLN A 102 -11.11 -7.47 16.22
CA GLN A 102 -11.26 -7.98 17.58
C GLN A 102 -12.65 -8.60 17.76
N GLY A 103 -12.76 -9.94 17.64
CA GLY A 103 -13.97 -10.68 18.04
C GLY A 103 -14.39 -11.86 17.16
N LYS A 104 -13.81 -12.04 15.97
CA LYS A 104 -14.19 -13.11 15.04
C LYS A 104 -13.04 -14.09 14.82
N GLY A 105 -12.92 -15.07 15.72
CA GLY A 105 -11.77 -15.99 15.74
C GLY A 105 -11.51 -16.77 14.44
N LEU A 106 -12.54 -17.09 13.64
CA LEU A 106 -12.35 -17.76 12.35
C LEU A 106 -11.76 -16.82 11.28
N GLU A 107 -12.20 -15.57 11.21
CA GLU A 107 -11.63 -14.58 10.28
C GLU A 107 -10.16 -14.33 10.63
N THR A 108 -9.85 -14.16 11.91
CA THR A 108 -8.47 -14.05 12.42
C THR A 108 -7.60 -15.24 12.00
N LEU A 109 -8.12 -16.46 12.05
CA LEU A 109 -7.39 -17.67 11.64
C LEU A 109 -7.07 -17.66 10.15
N PHE A 110 -8.02 -17.30 9.28
CA PHE A 110 -7.80 -17.23 7.84
C PHE A 110 -6.83 -16.09 7.46
N LEU A 111 -6.92 -14.94 8.12
CA LEU A 111 -5.99 -13.82 7.92
C LEU A 111 -4.56 -14.22 8.34
N ALA A 112 -4.40 -14.90 9.47
CA ALA A 112 -3.10 -15.43 9.90
C ALA A 112 -2.53 -16.47 8.92
N LEU A 113 -3.39 -17.37 8.40
CA LEU A 113 -3.00 -18.33 7.36
C LEU A 113 -2.55 -17.62 6.07
N ALA A 114 -3.26 -16.56 5.66
CA ALA A 114 -2.90 -15.77 4.49
C ALA A 114 -1.52 -15.12 4.64
N ILE A 115 -1.20 -14.57 5.82
CA ILE A 115 0.15 -14.04 6.11
C ILE A 115 1.20 -15.15 5.98
N LEU A 116 0.95 -16.34 6.51
CA LEU A 116 1.87 -17.47 6.37
C LEU A 116 2.14 -17.84 4.91
N VAL A 117 1.08 -17.88 4.07
CA VAL A 117 1.22 -18.15 2.64
C VAL A 117 2.05 -17.07 1.95
N LEU A 118 1.81 -15.78 2.25
CA LEU A 118 2.57 -14.68 1.68
C LEU A 118 4.05 -14.72 2.05
N ILE A 119 4.38 -15.09 3.29
CA ILE A 119 5.77 -15.29 3.72
C ILE A 119 6.42 -16.44 2.94
N PHE A 120 5.69 -17.55 2.72
CA PHE A 120 6.21 -18.66 1.94
C PHE A 120 6.47 -18.27 0.48
N VAL A 121 5.54 -17.54 -0.14
CA VAL A 121 5.71 -16.99 -1.49
C VAL A 121 6.92 -16.06 -1.58
N LEU A 122 7.12 -15.21 -0.57
CA LEU A 122 8.27 -14.32 -0.50
C LEU A 122 9.59 -15.10 -0.47
N GLN A 123 9.68 -16.15 0.37
CA GLN A 123 10.87 -17.01 0.42
C GLN A 123 11.10 -17.77 -0.88
N ALA A 124 10.05 -18.28 -1.53
CA ALA A 124 10.16 -18.96 -2.82
C ALA A 124 10.68 -18.00 -3.91
N LEU A 125 10.20 -16.76 -3.92
CA LEU A 125 10.65 -15.72 -4.84
C LEU A 125 12.13 -15.36 -4.60
N GLU A 126 12.56 -15.25 -3.34
CA GLU A 126 13.96 -14.99 -3.00
C GLU A 126 14.87 -16.15 -3.44
N LYS A 127 14.45 -17.41 -3.26
CA LYS A 127 15.18 -18.60 -3.75
C LYS A 127 15.24 -18.67 -5.27
N LEU A 128 14.16 -18.32 -5.97
CA LEU A 128 14.15 -18.27 -7.44
C LEU A 128 15.12 -17.21 -7.98
N LYS A 129 15.17 -16.05 -7.32
CA LYS A 129 16.09 -14.97 -7.69
C LYS A 129 17.56 -15.33 -7.44
N SER A 130 17.87 -16.01 -6.33
CA SER A 130 19.24 -16.48 -6.05
C SER A 130 19.70 -17.55 -7.06
N PHE A 131 18.78 -18.32 -7.64
CA PHE A 131 19.11 -19.33 -8.65
C PHE A 131 19.52 -18.72 -10.00
N HIS A 132 18.95 -17.57 -10.38
CA HIS A 132 19.39 -16.84 -11.57
C HIS A 132 20.72 -16.10 -11.35
N SER A 133 20.97 -15.59 -10.13
CA SER A 133 22.22 -14.89 -9.81
C SER A 133 23.47 -15.79 -9.80
N SER A 134 23.31 -17.12 -9.83
CA SER A 134 24.44 -18.07 -9.84
C SER A 134 24.82 -18.57 -11.25
N LYS A 135 24.07 -18.18 -12.29
CA LYS A 135 24.35 -18.62 -13.67
C LYS A 135 25.10 -17.58 -14.51
N ASP A 136 25.39 -16.42 -13.91
CA ASP A 136 26.16 -15.31 -14.49
C ASP A 136 27.56 -15.18 -13.86
N ILE A 137 28.19 -16.31 -13.50
CA ILE A 137 29.63 -16.40 -13.16
C ILE A 137 30.25 -17.53 -13.97
#